data_AF-A0A0W7X7Z2-F1
#
_entry.id   AF-A0A0W7X7Z2-F1
#
_cell.length_a   1.000
_cell.length_b   1.000
_cell.length_c   1.000
_cell.angle_alpha   90.00
_cell.angle_beta   90.00
_cell.angle_gamma   90.00
#
_symmetry.space_group_name_H-M   'P 1'
#
loop_
_entity.id
_entity.type
_entity.pdbx_description
1 polymer ?
#
loop_
_entity_poly.entity_id
_entity_poly.type
_entity_poly.pdbx_seq_one_letter_code
_entity_poly.pdbx_strand_id
1 'polypeptide(L)'
;MLHEAAHILCWQRGISETTMRGVYHNQSFLAAAEEVGLEWPPGRARIQGRGYDSPRMCKLTEKRHAADIAALEDAIPIVRPHLHLPSQPSSSTRPDRQTLQCECTPPRKMRMSPTVAQKAPVLCGACKAEFRPTP
;
A
#
# COMPACT_ATOMS: atom_id res chain seq x y z
N MET A 1 14.64 7.43 3.80
CA MET A 1 14.81 8.65 4.62
C MET A 1 14.01 9.83 4.11
N LEU A 2 14.29 10.38 2.91
CA LEU A 2 13.54 11.54 2.40
C LEU A 2 12.03 11.29 2.25
N HIS A 3 11.64 10.08 1.87
CA HIS A 3 10.23 9.66 1.85
C HIS A 3 9.55 9.86 3.21
N GLU A 4 10.17 9.38 4.29
CA GLU A 4 9.66 9.54 5.65
C GLU A 4 9.69 11.00 6.11
N ALA A 5 10.71 11.77 5.70
CA ALA A 5 10.77 13.20 5.98
C ALA A 5 9.56 13.94 5.40
N ALA A 6 9.11 13.58 4.20
CA ALA A 6 7.89 14.13 3.60
C ALA A 6 6.63 13.80 4.44
N HIS A 7 6.50 12.56 4.94
CA HIS A 7 5.41 12.19 5.86
C HIS A 7 5.48 13.00 7.16
N ILE A 8 6.67 13.16 7.74
CA ILE A 8 6.88 13.95 8.96
C ILE A 8 6.51 15.42 8.74
N LEU A 9 6.87 16.00 7.58
CA LEU A 9 6.46 17.37 7.23
C LEU A 9 4.94 17.49 7.11
N CYS A 10 4.26 16.54 6.46
CA CYS A 10 2.80 16.50 6.44
C CYS A 10 2.22 16.44 7.86
N TRP A 11 2.77 15.57 8.71
CA TRP A 11 2.32 15.43 10.09
C TRP A 11 2.51 16.71 10.92
N GLN A 12 3.66 17.38 10.81
CA GLN A 12 3.92 18.67 11.46
C GLN A 12 2.96 19.78 11.00
N ARG A 13 2.41 19.65 9.78
CA ARG A 13 1.39 20.57 9.23
C ARG A 13 -0.04 20.18 9.59
N GLY A 14 -0.24 19.15 10.41
CA GLY A 14 -1.57 18.64 10.76
C GLY A 14 -2.26 17.90 9.61
N ILE A 15 -1.51 17.50 8.57
CA ILE A 15 -2.04 16.74 7.44
C ILE A 15 -1.94 15.25 7.77
N SER A 16 -3.06 14.68 8.21
CA SER A 16 -3.14 13.26 8.58
C SER A 16 -3.32 12.34 7.37
N GLU A 17 -3.98 12.81 6.32
CA GLU A 17 -4.20 12.02 5.10
C GLU A 17 -3.11 12.32 4.08
N THR A 18 -2.18 11.39 3.90
CA THR A 18 -1.10 11.46 2.90
C THR A 18 -1.29 10.47 1.76
N THR A 19 -2.42 9.75 1.74
CA THR A 19 -2.66 8.66 0.77
C THR A 19 -3.90 8.87 -0.10
N MET A 20 -4.00 8.07 -1.15
CA MET A 20 -5.16 7.83 -1.99
C MET A 20 -5.50 6.35 -1.89
N ARG A 21 -6.69 6.07 -1.34
CA ARG A 21 -7.22 4.72 -1.12
C ARG A 21 -6.31 3.82 -0.28
N GLY A 22 -5.45 4.40 0.57
CA GLY A 22 -4.50 3.66 1.41
C GLY A 22 -3.34 3.00 0.66
N VAL A 23 -3.12 3.35 -0.61
CA VAL A 23 -2.12 2.66 -1.46
C VAL A 23 -1.07 3.61 -2.04
N TYR A 24 -1.49 4.80 -2.48
CA TYR A 24 -0.62 5.72 -3.21
C TYR A 24 -0.57 7.06 -2.50
N HIS A 25 0.51 7.82 -2.64
CA HIS A 25 0.64 9.12 -1.97
C HIS A 25 -0.22 10.20 -2.65
N ASN A 26 -0.91 11.03 -1.89
CA ASN A 26 -1.75 12.08 -2.45
C ASN A 26 -0.94 13.34 -2.79
N GLN A 27 -1.64 14.40 -3.20
CA GLN A 27 -1.01 15.66 -3.59
C GLN A 27 -0.34 16.40 -2.41
N SER A 28 -0.88 16.27 -1.20
CA SER A 28 -0.26 16.87 -0.01
C SER A 28 1.09 16.24 0.31
N PHE A 29 1.19 14.92 0.19
CA PHE A 29 2.48 14.24 0.28
C PHE A 29 3.43 14.68 -0.82
N LEU A 30 2.97 14.76 -2.08
CA LEU A 30 3.83 15.15 -3.20
C LEU A 30 4.44 16.53 -2.99
N ALA A 31 3.64 17.51 -2.52
CA ALA A 31 4.14 18.84 -2.20
C ALA A 31 5.25 18.79 -1.14
N ALA A 32 5.05 18.05 -0.04
CA ALA A 32 6.07 17.87 0.98
C ALA A 32 7.31 17.09 0.47
N ALA A 33 7.09 16.13 -0.42
CA ALA A 33 8.16 15.35 -1.06
C ALA A 33 9.05 16.23 -1.93
N GLU A 34 8.47 17.16 -2.68
CA GLU A 34 9.21 18.14 -3.49
C GLU A 34 10.10 19.05 -2.63
N GLU A 35 9.63 19.45 -1.45
CA GLU A 35 10.40 20.27 -0.52
C GLU A 35 11.63 19.56 0.07
N VAL A 36 11.53 18.25 0.29
CA VAL A 36 12.68 17.42 0.75
C VAL A 36 13.53 16.91 -0.41
N GLY A 37 13.27 17.40 -1.63
CA GLY A 37 14.13 17.15 -2.79
C GLY A 37 13.83 15.83 -3.51
N LEU A 38 12.63 15.27 -3.34
CA LEU A 38 12.08 14.23 -4.20
C LEU A 38 11.33 14.87 -5.37
N GLU A 39 11.11 14.12 -6.44
CA GLU A 39 10.32 14.62 -7.57
C GLU A 39 9.58 13.49 -8.28
N TRP A 40 8.48 13.87 -8.93
CA TRP A 40 7.77 12.98 -9.83
C TRP A 40 8.71 12.47 -10.94
N PRO A 41 8.83 11.14 -11.17
CA PRO A 41 9.69 10.61 -12.21
C PRO A 41 9.37 11.17 -13.60
N PRO A 42 10.37 11.59 -14.40
CA PRO A 42 10.11 12.25 -15.67
C PRO A 42 9.51 11.21 -16.62
N GLY A 43 8.52 11.60 -17.41
CA GLY A 43 7.85 10.69 -18.33
C GLY A 43 6.85 9.72 -17.69
N ARG A 44 6.66 9.73 -16.37
CA ARG A 44 5.50 9.05 -15.74
C ARG A 44 4.24 9.92 -15.92
N ALA A 45 3.19 9.38 -16.53
CA ALA A 45 1.91 10.08 -16.61
C ALA A 45 1.19 10.11 -15.26
N ARG A 46 0.51 11.22 -14.94
CA ARG A 46 -0.40 11.29 -13.80
C ARG A 46 -1.69 10.53 -14.16
N ILE A 47 -2.07 9.57 -13.32
CA ILE A 47 -3.30 8.79 -13.50
C ILE A 47 -4.36 9.36 -12.56
N GLN A 48 -5.50 9.80 -13.11
CA GLN A 48 -6.59 10.35 -12.31
C GLN A 48 -7.08 9.33 -11.27
N GLY A 49 -7.22 9.76 -10.02
CA GLY A 49 -7.65 8.89 -8.92
C GLY A 49 -6.58 7.91 -8.41
N ARG A 50 -5.37 7.95 -8.97
CA ARG A 50 -4.20 7.23 -8.46
C ARG A 50 -3.20 8.26 -7.97
N GLY A 51 -2.75 8.07 -6.73
CA GLY A 51 -1.68 8.88 -6.17
C GLY A 51 -0.32 8.50 -6.76
N TYR A 52 0.71 8.88 -6.03
CA TYR A 52 2.09 8.69 -6.37
C TYR A 52 2.67 7.41 -5.73
N ASP A 53 3.20 6.52 -6.57
CA ASP A 53 3.68 5.21 -6.16
C ASP A 53 5.12 5.24 -5.62
N SER A 54 6.03 5.86 -6.37
CA SER A 54 7.46 5.79 -6.09
C SER A 54 8.18 7.11 -6.39
N PRO A 55 8.55 7.89 -5.37
CA PRO A 55 9.44 9.01 -5.56
C PRO A 55 10.86 8.66 -5.95
N ARG A 56 11.48 9.59 -6.68
CA ARG A 56 12.92 9.62 -6.90
C ARG A 56 13.51 10.92 -6.41
N MET A 57 14.80 10.92 -6.10
CA MET A 57 15.54 12.14 -5.78
C MET A 57 15.68 13.01 -7.05
N CYS A 58 15.62 14.32 -6.89
CA CYS A 58 16.03 15.22 -7.96
C CYS A 58 17.56 15.24 -8.07
N LYS A 59 18.09 15.68 -9.22
CA LYS A 59 19.55 15.71 -9.47
C LYS A 59 20.34 16.49 -8.41
N LEU A 60 19.76 17.58 -7.90
CA LEU A 60 20.39 18.38 -6.85
C LEU A 60 20.50 17.61 -5.53
N THR A 61 19.45 16.88 -5.17
CA THR A 61 19.39 16.03 -3.97
C THR A 61 20.34 14.84 -4.09
N GLU A 62 20.37 14.19 -5.26
CA GLU A 62 21.35 13.13 -5.56
C GLU A 62 22.78 13.64 -5.36
N LYS A 63 23.10 14.82 -5.91
CA LYS A 63 24.42 15.43 -5.73
C LYS A 63 24.72 15.77 -4.27
N ARG A 64 23.73 16.31 -3.53
CA ARG A 64 23.86 16.65 -2.11
C ARG A 64 24.19 15.42 -1.26
N HIS A 65 23.53 14.29 -1.54
CA HIS A 65 23.66 13.05 -0.77
C HIS A 65 24.60 12.03 -1.41
N ALA A 66 25.42 12.43 -2.40
CA ALA A 66 26.29 11.49 -3.12
C ALA A 66 27.24 10.74 -2.18
N ALA A 67 27.81 11.42 -1.18
CA ALA A 67 28.68 10.81 -0.18
C ALA A 67 27.91 9.83 0.73
N ASP A 68 26.69 10.19 1.16
CA ASP A 68 25.84 9.33 1.98
C ASP A 68 25.42 8.07 1.21
N ILE A 69 25.05 8.24 -0.06
CA ILE A 69 24.67 7.15 -0.95
C ILE A 69 25.86 6.18 -1.13
N ALA A 70 27.06 6.69 -1.43
CA ALA A 70 28.25 5.86 -1.56
C ALA A 70 28.56 5.10 -0.25
N ALA A 71 28.48 5.77 0.89
CA ALA A 71 28.69 5.13 2.19
C ALA A 71 27.65 4.02 2.47
N LEU A 72 26.40 4.22 2.06
CA LEU A 72 25.34 3.20 2.16
C LEU A 72 25.58 2.04 1.18
N GLU A 73 25.99 2.31 -0.05
CA GLU A 73 26.34 1.29 -1.05
C GLU A 73 27.46 0.37 -0.55
N ASP A 74 28.45 0.93 0.17
CA ASP A 74 29.53 0.15 0.79
C ASP A 74 29.04 -0.62 2.04
N ALA A 75 28.23 0.01 2.89
CA ALA A 75 27.84 -0.57 4.17
C ALA A 75 26.74 -1.66 4.04
N ILE A 76 25.78 -1.49 3.13
CA ILE A 76 24.61 -2.38 3.00
C ILE A 76 25.02 -3.84 2.76
N PRO A 77 25.91 -4.18 1.81
CA PRO A 77 26.30 -5.57 1.57
C PRO A 77 26.98 -6.23 2.77
N ILE A 78 27.69 -5.45 3.59
CA ILE A 78 28.39 -5.92 4.80
C ILE A 78 27.39 -6.18 5.92
N VAL A 79 26.47 -5.25 6.16
CA VAL A 79 25.55 -5.30 7.30
C VAL A 79 24.37 -6.24 7.04
N ARG A 80 23.85 -6.28 5.81
CA ARG A 80 22.60 -7.00 5.46
C ARG A 80 22.60 -8.49 5.83
N PRO A 81 23.68 -9.28 5.63
CA PRO A 81 23.72 -10.68 6.05
C PRO A 81 23.57 -10.91 7.56
N HIS A 82 23.89 -9.89 8.37
CA HIS A 82 23.80 -9.97 9.83
C HIS A 82 22.46 -9.46 10.38
N LEU A 83 21.64 -8.83 9.54
CA LEU A 83 20.30 -8.39 9.93
C LEU A 83 19.34 -9.57 9.94
N HIS A 84 18.88 -9.94 11.14
CA HIS A 84 17.77 -10.86 11.30
C HIS A 84 16.47 -10.11 11.06
N LEU A 85 15.99 -10.15 9.81
CA LEU A 85 14.67 -9.63 9.50
C LEU A 85 13.62 -10.64 9.99
N PRO A 86 12.57 -10.20 10.71
CA PRO A 86 11.44 -11.08 10.98
C PRO A 86 10.90 -11.59 9.65
N SER A 87 10.51 -12.85 9.60
CA SER A 87 9.87 -13.45 8.43
C SER A 87 8.66 -12.59 8.08
N GLN A 88 8.76 -11.78 7.03
CA GLN A 88 7.60 -11.04 6.57
C GLN A 88 6.64 -12.08 6.01
N PRO A 89 5.38 -12.14 6.48
CA PRO A 89 4.37 -12.89 5.77
C PRO A 89 4.37 -12.36 4.34
N SER A 90 4.51 -13.26 3.37
CA SER A 90 4.53 -12.89 1.95
C SER A 90 3.33 -11.99 1.66
N SER A 91 3.57 -10.71 1.38
CA SER A 91 2.49 -9.73 1.17
C SER A 91 1.81 -9.87 -0.21
N SER A 92 2.03 -10.99 -0.90
CA SER A 92 1.65 -11.15 -2.31
C SER A 92 0.26 -11.70 -2.57
N THR A 93 -0.48 -12.19 -1.57
CA THR A 93 -1.86 -12.63 -1.81
C THR A 93 -2.80 -11.49 -1.47
N ARG A 94 -3.44 -10.93 -2.50
CA ARG A 94 -4.79 -10.35 -2.33
C ARG A 94 -5.54 -11.28 -1.39
N PRO A 95 -6.16 -10.78 -0.31
CA PRO A 95 -6.85 -11.66 0.64
C PRO A 95 -7.81 -12.50 -0.18
N ASP A 96 -7.60 -13.82 -0.14
CA ASP A 96 -8.44 -14.75 -0.86
C ASP A 96 -9.87 -14.55 -0.36
N ARG A 97 -10.76 -14.16 -1.26
CA ARG A 97 -12.15 -13.86 -0.97
C ARG A 97 -13.00 -14.63 -1.95
N GLN A 98 -13.65 -15.67 -1.45
CA GLN A 98 -14.64 -16.42 -2.20
C GLN A 98 -15.96 -15.62 -2.29
N THR A 99 -16.67 -15.80 -3.40
CA THR A 99 -18.03 -15.29 -3.56
C THR A 99 -19.01 -16.37 -3.14
N LEU A 100 -19.89 -16.05 -2.20
CA LEU A 100 -20.98 -16.92 -1.78
C LEU A 100 -22.31 -16.35 -2.26
N GLN A 101 -23.29 -17.21 -2.53
CA GLN A 101 -24.65 -16.85 -2.92
C GLN A 101 -25.70 -17.62 -2.13
N CYS A 102 -26.86 -17.01 -1.92
CA CYS A 102 -28.04 -17.67 -1.35
C CYS A 102 -29.05 -18.03 -2.45
N GLU A 103 -30.16 -18.65 -2.06
CA GLU A 103 -31.23 -19.14 -2.96
C GLU A 103 -32.34 -18.09 -3.25
N CYS A 104 -32.07 -16.80 -3.06
CA CYS A 104 -33.05 -15.77 -3.45
C CYS A 104 -33.15 -15.67 -4.98
N THR A 105 -34.26 -15.12 -5.47
CA THR A 105 -34.41 -14.75 -6.88
C THR A 105 -34.60 -13.23 -6.99
N PRO A 106 -33.59 -12.46 -7.46
CA PRO A 106 -32.24 -12.89 -7.83
C PRO A 106 -31.37 -13.26 -6.59
N PRO A 107 -30.32 -14.09 -6.77
CA PRO A 107 -29.49 -14.53 -5.66
C PRO A 107 -28.70 -13.35 -5.09
N ARG A 108 -28.74 -13.21 -3.76
CA ARG A 108 -27.88 -12.25 -3.06
C ARG A 108 -26.47 -12.81 -3.05
N LYS A 109 -25.46 -11.95 -3.24
CA LYS A 109 -24.05 -12.32 -3.25
C LYS A 109 -23.29 -11.61 -2.14
N MET A 110 -22.31 -12.29 -1.55
CA MET A 110 -21.38 -11.70 -0.58
C MET A 110 -19.96 -12.22 -0.80
N ARG A 111 -18.95 -11.41 -0.44
CA ARG A 111 -17.54 -11.80 -0.48
C ARG A 111 -16.98 -11.89 0.92
N MET A 112 -16.38 -13.02 1.28
CA MET A 112 -15.76 -13.24 2.59
C MET A 112 -14.51 -14.10 2.47
N SER A 113 -13.64 -14.07 3.49
CA SER A 113 -12.49 -14.97 3.51
C SER A 113 -12.94 -16.43 3.68
N PRO A 114 -12.23 -17.40 3.09
CA PRO A 114 -12.50 -18.82 3.30
C PRO A 114 -12.49 -19.20 4.78
N THR A 115 -11.55 -18.64 5.56
CA THR A 115 -11.42 -18.90 6.99
C THR A 115 -12.60 -18.39 7.81
N VAL A 116 -13.30 -17.34 7.37
CA VAL A 116 -14.50 -16.85 8.05
C VAL A 116 -15.71 -17.70 7.65
N ALA A 117 -15.84 -18.08 6.38
CA ALA A 117 -16.94 -18.92 5.91
C ALA A 117 -16.96 -20.31 6.57
N GLN A 118 -15.79 -20.86 6.87
CA GLN A 118 -15.65 -22.17 7.52
C GLN A 118 -16.00 -22.15 9.02
N LYS A 119 -16.09 -20.97 9.67
CA LYS A 119 -16.37 -20.90 11.11
C LYS A 119 -17.79 -21.32 11.46
N ALA A 120 -18.77 -20.92 10.65
CA ALA A 120 -20.17 -21.24 10.84
C ALA A 120 -20.99 -20.88 9.58
N PRO A 121 -22.16 -21.52 9.37
CA PRO A 121 -23.08 -21.16 8.31
C PRO A 121 -23.50 -19.69 8.38
N VAL A 122 -23.45 -18.99 7.24
CA VAL A 122 -23.99 -17.64 7.11
C VAL A 122 -25.37 -17.72 6.49
N LEU A 123 -26.40 -17.33 7.24
CA LEU A 123 -27.79 -17.44 6.78
C LEU A 123 -28.28 -16.14 6.12
N CYS A 124 -29.03 -16.29 5.04
CA CYS A 124 -29.74 -15.18 4.41
C CYS A 124 -30.92 -14.74 5.27
N GLY A 125 -30.91 -13.50 5.73
CA GLY A 125 -32.04 -12.95 6.51
C GLY A 125 -33.40 -13.02 5.81
N ALA A 126 -33.42 -13.07 4.47
CA ALA A 126 -34.62 -13.13 3.64
C ALA A 126 -35.10 -14.57 3.39
N CYS A 127 -34.34 -15.39 2.66
CA CYS A 127 -34.75 -16.76 2.32
C CYS A 127 -34.37 -17.81 3.38
N LYS A 128 -33.67 -17.42 4.46
CA LYS A 128 -33.15 -18.29 5.54
C LYS A 128 -32.17 -19.38 5.10
N ALA A 129 -31.96 -19.59 3.80
CA ALA A 129 -30.93 -20.48 3.26
C ALA A 129 -29.51 -19.96 3.55
N GLU A 130 -28.57 -20.90 3.60
CA GLU A 130 -27.13 -20.62 3.75
C GLU A 130 -26.54 -19.97 2.49
N PHE A 131 -25.58 -19.08 2.68
CA PHE A 131 -24.72 -18.60 1.62
C PHE A 131 -23.65 -19.64 1.29
N ARG A 132 -23.69 -20.20 0.07
CA ARG A 132 -22.76 -21.24 -0.40
C ARG A 132 -21.86 -20.72 -1.51
N PRO A 133 -20.65 -21.29 -1.70
CA PRO A 133 -19.78 -20.89 -2.79
C PRO A 133 -20.51 -20.95 -4.13
N THR A 134 -20.36 -19.91 -4.94
CA THR A 134 -20.80 -19.99 -6.34
C THR A 134 -20.04 -21.11 -7.05
N PRO A 135 -20.71 -22.01 -7.79
CA PRO A 135 -20.02 -22.92 -8.69
C PRO A 135 -19.21 -22.15 -9.75
#